data_AF-F8DEU0-F1
#
_entry.id   AF-F8DEU0-F1
#
_cell.length_a   1.000
_cell.length_b   1.000
_cell.length_c   1.000
_cell.angle_alpha   90.00
_cell.angle_beta   90.00
_cell.angle_gamma   90.00
#
_symmetry.space_group_name_H-M   'P 1'
#
loop_
_entity.id
_entity.type
_entity.pdbx_description
1 polymer ?
#
loop_
_entity_poly.entity_id
_entity_poly.type
_entity_poly.pdbx_seq_one_letter_code
_entity_poly.pdbx_strand_id
1 'polypeptide(L)'
;MRPAKRAAEAQQRRKRIDRLYEHFDDCVALITDAELQDEVLDWMDAADKAPAASILTHVETRLAEFETEHEMYAVDVNGEDHFPDDCSDCEHYGVACPILTNRYEQIERKKLRERLRGASEDEIKRELRRYAGNHGCVVMIELIEDWEQQYESILEDGRKLRRKTLEILRPADERDRADAEIGETVADATEGRP
;
A
#
# COMPACT_ATOMS: atom_id res chain seq x y z
N MET A 1 -15.30 20.38 4.58
CA MET A 1 -14.51 19.45 5.42
C MET A 1 -13.03 19.77 5.25
N ARG A 2 -12.23 19.78 6.33
CA ARG A 2 -10.86 20.33 6.36
C ARG A 2 -9.78 19.33 5.89
N PRO A 3 -8.69 19.80 5.25
CA PRO A 3 -7.58 18.99 4.70
C PRO A 3 -6.81 18.12 5.73
N ALA A 4 -6.93 18.41 7.03
CA ALA A 4 -6.26 17.67 8.09
C ALA A 4 -6.78 16.22 8.28
N LYS A 5 -8.02 15.92 7.88
CA LYS A 5 -8.64 14.60 8.13
C LYS A 5 -8.17 13.52 7.12
N ARG A 6 -7.35 13.89 6.15
CA ARG A 6 -7.24 13.20 4.85
C ARG A 6 -5.84 12.69 4.54
N ALA A 7 -4.80 13.48 4.83
CA ALA A 7 -3.45 12.94 5.10
C ALA A 7 -3.46 11.89 6.23
N ALA A 8 -4.50 11.91 7.07
CA ALA A 8 -4.68 11.00 8.17
C ALA A 8 -4.91 9.53 7.75
N GLU A 9 -5.29 9.20 6.50
CA GLU A 9 -5.63 7.82 6.10
C GLU A 9 -4.42 6.98 5.64
N ALA A 10 -3.59 7.47 4.70
CA ALA A 10 -2.30 6.82 4.42
C ALA A 10 -1.41 6.86 5.67
N GLN A 11 -1.41 7.99 6.38
CA GLN A 11 -0.76 8.06 7.68
C GLN A 11 -1.40 7.12 8.70
N GLN A 12 -2.70 6.76 8.60
CA GLN A 12 -3.31 5.73 9.44
C GLN A 12 -2.88 4.33 9.03
N ARG A 13 -2.77 4.01 7.73
CA ARG A 13 -2.27 2.71 7.26
C ARG A 13 -0.81 2.53 7.67
N ARG A 14 0.04 3.52 7.42
CA ARG A 14 1.42 3.53 7.90
C ARG A 14 1.48 3.46 9.44
N LYS A 15 0.71 4.28 10.17
CA LYS A 15 0.61 4.15 11.65
C LYS A 15 0.16 2.77 12.13
N ARG A 16 -0.65 2.04 11.36
CA ARG A 16 -1.06 0.67 11.72
C ARG A 16 0.08 -0.30 11.50
N ILE A 17 0.85 -0.14 10.42
CA ILE A 17 2.10 -0.88 10.19
C ILE A 17 3.10 -0.54 11.30
N ASP A 18 3.35 0.74 11.59
CA ASP A 18 4.27 1.18 12.64
C ASP A 18 3.90 0.60 14.01
N ARG A 19 2.60 0.53 14.37
CA ARG A 19 2.16 -0.12 15.62
C ARG A 19 2.42 -1.63 15.66
N LEU A 20 2.29 -2.31 14.52
CA LEU A 20 2.62 -3.73 14.43
C LEU A 20 4.14 -3.90 14.52
N TYR A 21 4.89 -3.02 13.89
CA TYR A 21 6.34 -2.97 13.95
C TYR A 21 6.83 -2.77 15.38
N GLU A 22 6.35 -1.74 16.09
CA GLU A 22 6.65 -1.49 17.50
C GLU A 22 6.32 -2.71 18.37
N HIS A 23 5.16 -3.35 18.13
CA HIS A 23 4.80 -4.56 18.85
C HIS A 23 5.80 -5.70 18.63
N PHE A 24 6.27 -5.92 17.41
CA PHE A 24 7.24 -6.96 17.11
C PHE A 24 8.64 -6.61 17.61
N ASP A 25 9.06 -5.36 17.50
CA ASP A 25 10.34 -4.88 18.07
C ASP A 25 10.43 -5.18 19.57
N ASP A 26 9.32 -4.99 20.29
CA ASP A 26 9.23 -5.28 21.73
C ASP A 26 9.32 -6.78 22.09
N CYS A 27 8.93 -7.67 21.18
CA CYS A 27 8.67 -9.07 21.54
C CYS A 27 9.34 -10.14 20.67
N VAL A 28 9.93 -9.80 19.52
CA VAL A 28 10.52 -10.75 18.57
C VAL A 28 11.64 -11.58 19.20
N ALA A 29 12.44 -10.98 20.09
CA ALA A 29 13.50 -11.67 20.83
C ALA A 29 12.98 -12.69 21.86
N LEU A 30 11.69 -12.62 22.22
CA LEU A 30 11.03 -13.52 23.17
C LEU A 30 10.34 -14.70 22.48
N ILE A 31 10.23 -14.68 21.16
CA ILE A 31 9.63 -15.76 20.37
C ILE A 31 10.58 -16.96 20.42
N THR A 32 10.09 -18.08 20.95
CA THR A 32 10.89 -19.32 21.10
C THR A 32 10.76 -20.25 19.89
N ASP A 33 9.74 -20.06 19.07
CA ASP A 33 9.57 -20.72 17.79
C ASP A 33 10.42 -20.01 16.73
N ALA A 34 11.46 -20.69 16.24
CA ALA A 34 12.42 -20.12 15.29
C ALA A 34 11.77 -19.79 13.94
N GLU A 35 10.82 -20.60 13.45
CA GLU A 35 10.15 -20.35 12.18
C GLU A 35 9.26 -19.11 12.29
N LEU A 36 8.52 -18.96 13.40
CA LEU A 36 7.73 -17.75 13.64
C LEU A 36 8.61 -16.51 13.83
N GLN A 37 9.76 -16.66 14.49
CA GLN A 37 10.70 -15.55 14.67
C GLN A 37 11.22 -15.05 13.31
N ASP A 38 11.61 -15.96 12.42
CA ASP A 38 12.03 -15.63 11.06
C ASP A 38 10.88 -14.98 10.26
N GLU A 39 9.66 -15.55 10.30
CA GLU A 39 8.49 -14.96 9.65
C GLU A 39 8.21 -13.51 10.12
N VAL A 40 8.42 -13.23 11.41
CA VAL A 40 8.24 -11.88 11.98
C VAL A 40 9.33 -10.92 11.50
N LEU A 41 10.59 -11.35 11.44
CA LEU A 41 11.69 -10.53 10.94
C LEU A 41 11.53 -10.23 9.44
N ASP A 42 11.15 -11.21 8.63
CA ASP A 42 10.84 -11.03 7.21
C ASP A 42 9.69 -10.02 7.01
N TRP A 43 8.68 -10.09 7.87
CA TRP A 43 7.59 -9.11 7.86
C TRP A 43 8.07 -7.71 8.22
N MET A 44 8.95 -7.56 9.22
CA MET A 44 9.53 -6.26 9.61
C MET A 44 10.33 -5.66 8.45
N ASP A 45 11.14 -6.45 7.75
CA ASP A 45 11.87 -6.02 6.55
C ASP A 45 10.93 -5.56 5.42
N ALA A 46 9.78 -6.23 5.24
CA ALA A 46 8.76 -5.83 4.27
C ALA A 46 8.06 -4.52 4.69
N ALA A 47 7.76 -4.36 5.97
CA ALA A 47 7.15 -3.16 6.54
C ALA A 47 8.05 -1.92 6.38
N ASP A 48 9.36 -2.07 6.48
CA ASP A 48 10.33 -0.99 6.24
C ASP A 48 10.38 -0.55 4.78
N LYS A 49 10.19 -1.49 3.85
CA LYS A 49 10.14 -1.21 2.41
C LYS A 49 8.79 -0.62 1.97
N ALA A 50 7.75 -0.67 2.82
CA ALA A 50 6.43 -0.14 2.49
C ALA A 50 6.49 1.38 2.25
N PRO A 51 5.95 1.90 1.13
CA PRO A 51 6.10 3.31 0.76
C PRO A 51 5.51 4.24 1.82
N ALA A 52 6.32 4.97 2.59
CA ALA A 52 5.84 5.89 3.63
C ALA A 52 5.02 7.09 3.08
N ALA A 53 5.01 7.29 1.77
CA ALA A 53 4.40 8.43 1.10
C ALA A 53 2.97 8.14 0.62
N SER A 54 2.17 9.20 0.43
CA SER A 54 0.83 9.09 -0.18
C SER A 54 0.90 8.51 -1.59
N ILE A 55 -0.19 7.92 -2.08
CA ILE A 55 -0.25 7.41 -3.45
C ILE A 55 0.07 8.49 -4.48
N LEU A 56 -0.35 9.74 -4.22
CA LEU A 56 -0.02 10.89 -5.07
C LEU A 56 1.49 11.08 -5.18
N THR A 57 2.20 10.99 -4.06
CA THR A 57 3.66 11.13 -4.04
C THR A 57 4.33 9.95 -4.72
N HIS A 58 3.83 8.73 -4.51
CA HIS A 58 4.34 7.52 -5.15
C HIS A 58 4.25 7.61 -6.68
N VAL A 59 3.06 7.95 -7.20
CA VAL A 59 2.83 8.15 -8.64
C VAL A 59 3.68 9.31 -9.19
N GLU A 60 3.78 10.44 -8.48
CA GLU A 60 4.62 11.57 -8.92
C GLU A 60 6.10 11.21 -9.00
N THR A 61 6.60 10.42 -8.04
CA THR A 61 7.99 9.97 -8.03
C THR A 61 8.26 9.07 -9.23
N ARG A 62 7.39 8.09 -9.49
CA ARG A 62 7.56 7.18 -10.63
C ARG A 62 7.48 7.90 -11.98
N LEU A 63 6.55 8.85 -12.12
CA LEU A 63 6.46 9.67 -13.32
C LEU A 63 7.70 10.56 -13.54
N ALA A 64 8.32 11.05 -12.46
CA ALA A 64 9.55 11.83 -12.53
C ALA A 64 10.77 10.96 -12.88
N GLU A 65 10.84 9.72 -12.38
CA GLU A 65 11.84 8.73 -12.80
C GLU A 65 11.74 8.49 -14.30
N PHE A 66 10.54 8.24 -14.82
CA PHE A 66 10.33 8.08 -16.26
C PHE A 66 10.82 9.29 -17.05
N GLU A 67 10.45 10.51 -16.65
CA GLU A 67 10.89 11.74 -17.30
C GLU A 67 12.42 11.94 -17.27
N THR A 68 13.11 11.36 -16.27
CA THR A 68 14.56 11.47 -16.11
C THR A 68 15.32 10.39 -16.87
N GLU A 69 14.81 9.15 -16.86
CA GLU A 69 15.46 7.97 -17.42
C GLU A 69 15.19 7.78 -18.91
N HIS A 70 14.07 8.31 -19.40
CA HIS A 70 13.62 8.11 -20.77
C HIS A 70 13.35 9.45 -21.45
N GLU A 71 13.95 9.64 -22.63
CA GLU A 71 13.85 10.90 -23.38
C GLU A 71 12.40 11.25 -23.75
N MET A 72 11.59 10.26 -24.17
CA MET A 72 10.16 10.38 -24.50
C MET A 72 9.77 11.60 -25.36
N TYR A 73 10.72 12.27 -26.04
CA TYR A 73 10.48 13.59 -26.63
C TYR A 73 9.59 13.49 -27.88
N ALA A 74 8.61 14.38 -27.95
CA ALA A 74 7.64 14.48 -29.03
C ALA A 74 8.19 15.04 -30.37
N VAL A 75 9.51 15.12 -30.59
CA VAL A 75 10.04 15.99 -31.66
C VAL A 75 11.15 15.50 -32.57
N ASP A 76 11.93 14.45 -32.31
CA ASP A 76 12.96 14.04 -33.30
C ASP A 76 13.24 12.53 -33.44
N VAL A 77 12.81 11.68 -32.50
CA VAL A 77 13.08 10.23 -32.56
C VAL A 77 11.87 9.46 -32.04
N ASN A 78 11.18 8.74 -32.93
CA ASN A 78 10.22 7.71 -32.53
C ASN A 78 11.00 6.41 -32.34
N GLY A 79 10.77 5.72 -31.23
CA GLY A 79 11.45 4.46 -30.93
C GLY A 79 11.02 3.91 -29.59
N GLU A 80 10.69 2.62 -29.59
CA GLU A 80 10.31 1.86 -28.39
C GLU A 80 11.40 1.92 -27.30
N ASP A 81 12.67 2.00 -27.71
CA ASP A 81 13.86 2.15 -26.85
C ASP A 81 13.84 3.41 -25.95
N HIS A 82 12.99 4.40 -26.27
CA HIS A 82 12.84 5.64 -25.50
C HIS A 82 11.68 5.59 -24.51
N PHE A 83 11.08 4.43 -24.28
CA PHE A 83 9.98 4.22 -23.34
C PHE A 83 10.35 3.12 -22.34
N PRO A 84 9.82 3.17 -21.11
CA PRO A 84 9.90 2.05 -20.17
C PRO A 84 9.21 0.81 -20.75
N ASP A 85 9.75 -0.38 -20.47
CA ASP A 85 9.10 -1.65 -20.81
C ASP A 85 7.69 -1.75 -20.21
N ASP A 86 7.50 -1.21 -19.00
CA ASP A 86 6.19 -1.10 -18.31
C ASP A 86 5.12 -0.41 -19.17
N CYS A 87 5.50 0.41 -20.16
CA CYS A 87 4.59 1.12 -21.05
C CYS A 87 4.23 0.34 -22.34
N SER A 88 4.70 -0.89 -22.55
CA SER A 88 4.55 -1.63 -23.83
C SER A 88 3.09 -1.80 -24.27
N ASP A 89 2.17 -1.86 -23.30
CA ASP A 89 0.74 -2.02 -23.55
C ASP A 89 0.00 -0.69 -23.76
N CYS A 90 0.71 0.45 -23.71
CA CYS A 90 0.14 1.77 -23.96
C CYS A 90 -0.05 2.00 -25.46
N GLU A 91 -1.22 2.54 -25.84
CA GLU A 91 -1.52 2.90 -27.24
C GLU A 91 -0.58 3.97 -27.83
N HIS A 92 0.18 4.65 -26.98
CA HIS A 92 1.13 5.70 -27.34
C HIS A 92 2.60 5.28 -27.24
N TYR A 93 2.87 4.00 -26.95
CA TYR A 93 4.22 3.43 -26.84
C TYR A 93 5.02 3.66 -28.14
N GLY A 94 6.27 4.09 -28.00
CA GLY A 94 7.16 4.40 -29.13
C GLY A 94 6.81 5.69 -29.92
N VAL A 95 5.74 6.41 -29.55
CA VAL A 95 5.28 7.62 -30.23
C VAL A 95 5.46 8.87 -29.36
N ALA A 96 4.60 9.07 -28.35
CA ALA A 96 4.69 10.21 -27.44
C ALA A 96 3.79 9.99 -26.22
N CYS A 97 4.36 10.01 -25.02
CA CYS A 97 3.57 9.87 -23.79
C CYS A 97 2.64 11.09 -23.61
N PRO A 98 1.30 10.93 -23.61
CA PRO A 98 0.37 12.05 -23.49
C PRO A 98 0.46 12.74 -22.13
N ILE A 99 0.88 12.03 -21.08
CA ILE A 99 0.99 12.57 -19.72
C ILE A 99 2.25 13.42 -19.56
N LEU A 100 3.39 12.98 -20.10
CA LEU A 100 4.68 13.62 -19.84
C LEU A 100 5.03 14.67 -20.91
N THR A 101 4.67 14.44 -22.16
CA THR A 101 5.13 15.27 -23.29
C THR A 101 4.17 16.41 -23.65
N ASN A 102 2.87 16.26 -23.36
CA ASN A 102 1.87 17.26 -23.70
C ASN A 102 1.87 18.41 -22.67
N ARG A 103 2.22 19.61 -23.12
CA ARG A 103 2.25 20.82 -22.28
C ARG A 103 0.90 21.14 -21.63
N TYR A 104 -0.22 20.89 -22.31
CA TYR A 104 -1.55 21.06 -21.72
C TYR A 104 -1.76 20.08 -20.56
N GLU A 105 -1.34 18.83 -20.75
CA GLU A 105 -1.44 17.80 -19.70
C GLU A 105 -0.53 18.05 -18.52
N GLN A 106 0.66 18.61 -18.72
CA GLN A 106 1.50 19.06 -17.61
C GLN A 106 0.78 20.12 -16.75
N ILE A 107 0.02 21.04 -17.38
CA ILE A 107 -0.77 22.05 -16.68
C ILE A 107 -1.94 21.40 -15.95
N GLU A 108 -2.69 20.49 -16.59
CA GLU A 108 -3.82 19.80 -15.97
C GLU A 108 -3.37 18.86 -14.84
N ARG A 109 -2.24 18.16 -14.97
CA ARG A 109 -1.61 17.38 -13.90
C ARG A 109 -1.22 18.26 -12.73
N LYS A 110 -0.60 19.42 -13.00
CA LYS A 110 -0.26 20.39 -11.94
C LYS A 110 -1.51 20.88 -11.21
N LYS A 111 -2.58 21.23 -11.94
CA LYS A 111 -3.88 21.62 -11.35
C LYS A 111 -4.51 20.46 -10.56
N LEU A 112 -4.43 19.24 -11.07
CA LEU A 112 -4.90 18.04 -10.41
C LEU A 112 -4.18 17.86 -9.07
N ARG A 113 -2.85 17.94 -9.06
CA ARG A 113 -2.04 17.90 -7.84
C ARG A 113 -2.43 18.97 -6.84
N GLU A 114 -2.57 20.21 -7.29
CA GLU A 114 -2.97 21.33 -6.42
C GLU A 114 -4.36 21.11 -5.80
N ARG A 115 -5.30 20.59 -6.58
CA ARG A 115 -6.66 20.24 -6.13
C ARG A 115 -6.68 19.04 -5.19
N LEU A 116 -5.82 18.05 -5.42
CA LEU A 116 -5.67 16.86 -4.59
C LEU A 116 -4.85 17.13 -3.33
N ARG A 117 -4.28 18.31 -3.18
CA ARG A 117 -3.51 18.71 -2.00
C ARG A 117 -4.42 18.71 -0.76
N GLY A 118 -4.29 17.68 0.06
CA GLY A 118 -5.14 17.46 1.24
C GLY A 118 -6.48 16.78 0.95
N ALA A 119 -6.66 16.16 -0.22
CA ALA A 119 -7.72 15.19 -0.50
C ALA A 119 -7.48 13.87 0.26
N SER A 120 -8.53 13.07 0.51
CA SER A 120 -8.37 11.74 1.14
C SER A 120 -7.68 10.80 0.19
N GLU A 121 -7.04 9.75 0.69
CA GLU A 121 -6.41 8.75 -0.18
C GLU A 121 -7.44 8.13 -1.14
N ASP A 122 -8.66 7.84 -0.68
CA ASP A 122 -9.72 7.34 -1.56
C ASP A 122 -10.14 8.36 -2.64
N GLU A 123 -10.11 9.66 -2.33
CA GLU A 123 -10.37 10.71 -3.30
C GLU A 123 -9.21 10.85 -4.29
N ILE A 124 -7.98 10.83 -3.81
CA ILE A 124 -6.76 10.86 -4.64
C ILE A 124 -6.76 9.67 -5.59
N LYS A 125 -6.94 8.44 -5.10
CA LYS A 125 -7.00 7.23 -5.93
C LYS A 125 -8.07 7.34 -7.00
N ARG A 126 -9.28 7.76 -6.64
CA ARG A 126 -10.38 7.89 -7.60
C ARG A 126 -10.06 8.90 -8.70
N GLU A 127 -9.52 10.07 -8.33
CA GLU A 127 -9.19 11.11 -9.30
C GLU A 127 -7.96 10.75 -10.14
N LEU A 128 -6.96 10.07 -9.57
CA LEU A 128 -5.81 9.55 -10.32
C LEU A 128 -6.22 8.44 -11.29
N ARG A 129 -7.09 7.50 -10.88
CA ARG A 129 -7.66 6.49 -11.79
C ARG A 129 -8.44 7.13 -12.93
N ARG A 130 -9.26 8.15 -12.63
CA ARG A 130 -9.99 8.90 -13.65
C ARG A 130 -9.03 9.60 -14.62
N TYR A 131 -7.98 10.24 -14.09
CA TYR A 131 -6.95 10.89 -14.90
C TYR A 131 -6.25 9.86 -15.80
N ALA A 132 -5.73 8.78 -15.23
CA ALA A 132 -5.07 7.71 -15.98
C ALA A 132 -5.97 7.12 -17.08
N GLY A 133 -7.24 6.83 -16.77
CA GLY A 133 -8.21 6.32 -17.74
C GLY A 133 -8.54 7.31 -18.86
N ASN A 134 -8.61 8.61 -18.58
CA ASN A 134 -8.83 9.65 -19.59
C ASN A 134 -7.63 9.82 -20.55
N HIS A 135 -6.43 9.41 -20.13
CA HIS A 135 -5.19 9.56 -20.88
C HIS A 135 -4.55 8.22 -21.29
N GLY A 136 -5.29 7.11 -21.16
CA GLY A 136 -4.83 5.78 -21.60
C GLY A 136 -3.57 5.27 -20.89
N CYS A 137 -3.29 5.73 -19.67
CA CYS A 137 -2.06 5.39 -18.97
C CYS A 137 -2.21 4.14 -18.10
N VAL A 138 -1.78 3.01 -18.65
CA VAL A 138 -1.79 1.69 -18.00
C VAL A 138 -0.90 1.67 -16.75
N VAL A 139 0.32 2.21 -16.83
CA VAL A 139 1.27 2.21 -15.71
C VAL A 139 0.74 2.95 -14.49
N MET A 140 0.04 4.09 -14.68
CA MET A 140 -0.56 4.80 -13.54
C MET A 140 -1.66 3.98 -12.86
N ILE A 141 -2.40 3.14 -13.59
CA ILE A 141 -3.40 2.25 -13.00
C ILE A 141 -2.70 1.17 -12.17
N GLU A 142 -1.69 0.52 -12.74
CA GLU A 142 -0.90 -0.53 -12.09
C GLU A 142 -0.25 -0.04 -10.79
N LEU A 143 0.41 1.13 -10.82
CA LEU A 143 1.01 1.72 -9.62
C LEU A 143 0.00 1.96 -8.49
N ILE A 144 -1.25 2.31 -8.83
CA ILE A 144 -2.30 2.51 -7.83
C ILE A 144 -2.73 1.16 -7.23
N GLU A 145 -2.85 0.13 -8.07
CA GLU A 145 -3.24 -1.21 -7.64
C GLU A 145 -2.16 -1.89 -6.80
N ASP A 146 -0.90 -1.82 -7.24
CA ASP A 146 0.26 -2.37 -6.54
C ASP A 146 0.42 -1.72 -5.17
N TRP A 147 0.30 -0.39 -5.09
CA TRP A 147 0.37 0.32 -3.82
C TRP A 147 -0.75 -0.11 -2.87
N GLU A 148 -1.96 -0.38 -3.37
CA GLU A 148 -3.06 -0.88 -2.54
C GLU A 148 -2.77 -2.30 -2.03
N GLN A 149 -2.32 -3.19 -2.91
CA GLN A 149 -2.03 -4.59 -2.58
C GLN A 149 -0.86 -4.72 -1.60
N GLN A 150 0.19 -3.93 -1.77
CA GLN A 150 1.34 -3.91 -0.84
C GLN A 150 0.91 -3.52 0.58
N TYR A 151 0.09 -2.49 0.73
CA TYR A 151 -0.38 -2.07 2.05
C TYR A 151 -1.36 -3.06 2.68
N GLU A 152 -2.21 -3.70 1.89
CA GLU A 152 -3.18 -4.69 2.36
C GLU A 152 -2.48 -5.96 2.83
N SER A 153 -1.62 -6.55 2.00
CA SER A 153 -0.84 -7.75 2.33
C SER A 153 -0.01 -7.58 3.60
N ILE A 154 0.78 -6.50 3.69
CA ILE A 154 1.60 -6.22 4.89
C ILE A 154 0.72 -6.11 6.15
N LEU A 155 -0.43 -5.45 6.07
CA LEU A 155 -1.32 -5.32 7.24
C LEU A 155 -1.98 -6.65 7.63
N GLU A 156 -2.36 -7.48 6.66
CA GLU A 156 -2.98 -8.78 6.91
C GLU A 156 -1.99 -9.77 7.53
N ASP A 157 -0.80 -9.88 6.94
CA ASP A 157 0.26 -10.76 7.40
C ASP A 157 0.73 -10.34 8.80
N GLY A 158 0.95 -9.05 9.03
CA GLY A 158 1.36 -8.55 10.34
C GLY A 158 0.32 -8.82 11.43
N ARG A 159 -0.98 -8.77 11.09
CA ARG A 159 -2.04 -9.15 12.04
C ARG A 159 -2.07 -10.65 12.30
N LYS A 160 -1.80 -11.47 11.30
CA LYS A 160 -1.72 -12.93 11.43
C LYS A 160 -0.55 -13.32 12.33
N LEU A 161 0.62 -12.78 12.07
CA LEU A 161 1.82 -12.99 12.87
C LEU A 161 1.60 -12.53 14.31
N ARG A 162 1.01 -11.35 14.52
CA ARG A 162 0.68 -10.86 15.87
C ARG A 162 -0.21 -11.83 16.64
N ARG A 163 -1.19 -12.48 16.00
CA ARG A 163 -2.01 -13.50 16.67
C ARG A 163 -1.17 -14.71 17.08
N LYS A 164 -0.36 -15.25 16.17
CA LYS A 164 0.56 -16.37 16.46
C LYS A 164 1.54 -16.02 17.60
N THR A 165 2.12 -14.82 17.57
CA THR A 165 3.07 -14.36 18.61
C THR A 165 2.39 -14.25 19.97
N LEU A 166 1.17 -13.70 20.04
CA LEU A 166 0.40 -13.66 21.30
C LEU A 166 0.05 -15.06 21.82
N GLU A 167 -0.23 -16.02 20.93
CA GLU A 167 -0.45 -17.42 21.30
C GLU A 167 0.80 -18.07 21.88
N ILE A 168 2.02 -17.60 21.61
CA ILE A 168 3.27 -18.15 22.18
C ILE A 168 3.73 -17.38 23.42
N LEU A 169 3.45 -16.08 23.50
CA LEU A 169 3.91 -15.23 24.59
C LEU A 169 2.93 -15.12 25.76
N ARG A 170 1.65 -15.49 25.59
CA ARG A 170 0.69 -15.52 26.70
C ARG A 170 1.13 -16.53 27.76
N PRO A 171 1.13 -16.18 29.07
CA PRO A 171 1.32 -17.13 30.16
C PRO A 171 0.30 -18.28 30.07
N ALA A 172 0.69 -19.49 30.43
CA ALA A 172 -0.16 -20.69 30.38
C ALA A 172 -1.51 -20.48 31.10
N ASP A 173 -1.50 -19.79 32.25
CA ASP A 173 -2.69 -19.52 33.06
C ASP A 173 -3.75 -18.63 32.37
N GLU A 174 -3.38 -17.82 31.37
CA GLU A 174 -4.33 -17.01 30.58
C GLU A 174 -4.86 -17.75 29.34
N ARG A 175 -4.12 -18.75 28.84
CA ARG A 175 -4.58 -19.61 27.74
C ARG A 175 -5.67 -20.55 28.23
N ASP A 176 -5.46 -21.19 29.37
CA ASP A 176 -6.41 -22.11 29.97
C ASP A 176 -7.73 -21.42 30.37
N ARG A 177 -7.68 -20.14 30.81
CA ARG A 177 -8.90 -19.34 31.06
C ARG A 177 -9.66 -18.99 29.79
N ALA A 178 -8.97 -18.60 28.72
CA ALA A 178 -9.62 -18.25 27.46
C ALA A 178 -10.26 -19.48 26.80
N ASP A 179 -9.59 -20.63 26.85
CA ASP A 179 -10.11 -21.90 26.33
C ASP A 179 -11.26 -22.45 27.20
N ALA A 180 -11.23 -22.25 28.51
CA ALA A 180 -12.34 -22.58 29.41
C ALA A 180 -13.56 -21.67 29.19
N GLU A 181 -13.36 -20.36 28.99
CA GLU A 181 -14.45 -19.39 28.74
C GLU A 181 -15.12 -19.64 27.37
N ILE A 182 -14.35 -20.08 26.36
CA ILE A 182 -14.86 -20.54 25.06
C ILE A 182 -15.57 -21.90 25.22
N GLY A 183 -15.04 -22.84 26.00
CA GLY A 183 -15.67 -24.13 26.26
C GLY A 183 -16.99 -24.02 27.04
N GLU A 184 -17.07 -23.10 28.00
CA GLU A 184 -18.25 -22.84 28.83
C GLU A 184 -19.35 -22.12 28.04
N THR A 185 -19.00 -21.17 27.16
CA THR A 185 -19.97 -20.50 26.26
C THR A 185 -20.53 -21.44 25.18
N VAL A 186 -19.77 -22.45 24.73
CA VAL A 186 -20.26 -23.46 23.78
C VAL A 186 -21.11 -24.52 24.48
N ALA A 187 -20.80 -24.89 25.73
CA ALA A 187 -21.61 -25.80 26.53
C ALA A 187 -23.00 -25.20 26.85
N ASP A 188 -23.04 -23.93 27.27
CA ASP A 188 -24.29 -23.20 27.59
C ASP A 188 -25.18 -22.98 26.35
N ALA A 189 -24.57 -22.86 25.16
CA ALA A 189 -25.29 -22.82 23.88
C ALA A 189 -25.90 -24.17 23.46
N THR A 190 -25.45 -25.29 24.04
CA THR A 190 -25.95 -26.64 23.73
C THR A 190 -26.93 -27.22 24.76
N GLU A 191 -26.93 -26.73 26.00
CA GLU A 191 -27.86 -27.20 27.06
C GLU A 191 -29.20 -26.43 27.11
N GLY A 192 -29.33 -25.33 26.36
CA GLY A 192 -30.54 -24.50 26.30
C GLY A 192 -31.58 -24.88 25.23
N ARG A 193 -31.79 -26.17 24.92
CA ARG A 193 -32.83 -26.59 23.96
C ARG A 193 -33.95 -27.42 24.64
N PRO A 194 -35.06 -26.80 25.08
CA PRO A 194 -36.33 -27.49 25.17
C PRO A 194 -36.93 -27.79 23.79
#